data_AF-A0A534JHP0-F1
#
_entry.id   AF-A0A534JHP0-F1
#
_cell.length_a   1.000
_cell.length_b   1.000
_cell.length_c   1.000
_cell.angle_alpha   90.00
_cell.angle_beta   90.00
_cell.angle_gamma   90.00
#
_symmetry.space_group_name_H-M   'P 1'
#
loop_
_entity.id
_entity.type
_entity.pdbx_description
1 polymer ?
#
loop_
_entity_poly.entity_id
_entity_poly.type
_entity_poly.pdbx_seq_one_letter_code
_entity_poly.pdbx_strand_id
1 'polypeptide(L)'
;MGMALDESRDPTIVQAGKASRSAWNQRVSDEEVVAAYRETGSIWKAAKRLGIAGQSVHERLVRLAHPMAHESWTVEELREAQSLAERGVPLGDIALRLGRTYAGVAIKLSRIGIRSQRTDWRKKPKRGIGLTKAHVSGFAKKLESGALTVRRLARLEGVAITPLVDAIQYYEPEAWNRYVAAHSELGIRPCPGCGRNFVPLTKKQQFCTVRCREGHRRNVSYFGGRRMEAVGLREGVCQLCRKHVDKWLSAHHVLGKENDPENEVLIALCRGCHDILTQLATRPWAEDSDVVADLIALALARRGKLNASVSVDVDYWTEEEVQDYVEALDEGRFVEDGLPSP
;
A
#
# COMPACT_ATOMS: atom_id res chain seq x y z
N MET A 1 -52.23 -37.62 -31.75
CA MET A 1 -52.06 -37.72 -30.29
C MET A 1 -51.63 -36.36 -29.79
N GLY A 2 -52.60 -35.49 -29.47
CA GLY A 2 -52.35 -34.14 -28.94
C GLY A 2 -52.49 -34.17 -27.43
N MET A 3 -51.45 -33.77 -26.71
CA MET A 3 -51.50 -33.58 -25.27
C MET A 3 -51.77 -32.10 -24.99
N ALA A 4 -52.98 -31.84 -24.48
CA ALA A 4 -53.35 -30.58 -23.87
C ALA A 4 -52.67 -30.49 -22.49
N LEU A 5 -51.99 -29.37 -22.21
CA LEU A 5 -51.50 -29.05 -20.88
C LEU A 5 -52.40 -27.97 -20.27
N ASP A 6 -52.80 -28.28 -19.06
CA ASP A 6 -53.74 -27.61 -18.17
C ASP A 6 -53.14 -26.30 -17.60
N GLU A 7 -53.76 -25.17 -17.95
CA GLU A 7 -53.53 -23.85 -17.38
C GLU A 7 -54.48 -23.62 -16.19
N SER A 8 -54.03 -23.93 -14.97
CA SER A 8 -54.64 -23.34 -13.77
C SER A 8 -53.73 -23.42 -12.54
N ARG A 9 -52.89 -22.40 -12.35
CA ARG A 9 -52.29 -22.10 -11.03
C ARG A 9 -52.63 -20.68 -10.61
N ASP A 10 -53.54 -20.61 -9.66
CA ASP A 10 -54.01 -19.43 -8.95
C ASP A 10 -52.92 -18.91 -7.99
N PRO A 11 -52.41 -17.66 -8.15
CA PRO A 11 -51.42 -17.09 -7.25
C PRO A 11 -52.12 -16.19 -6.21
N THR A 12 -52.78 -16.79 -5.23
CA THR A 12 -53.15 -16.06 -4.02
C THR A 12 -51.91 -15.92 -3.12
N ILE A 13 -51.06 -14.94 -3.42
CA ILE A 13 -49.94 -14.53 -2.56
C ILE A 13 -50.51 -13.80 -1.36
N VAL A 14 -50.58 -14.50 -0.23
CA VAL A 14 -50.89 -13.94 1.08
C VAL A 14 -49.76 -12.98 1.47
N GLN A 15 -50.06 -11.68 1.47
CA GLN A 15 -49.19 -10.66 2.07
C GLN A 15 -49.15 -10.84 3.59
N ALA A 16 -48.18 -11.60 4.08
CA ALA A 16 -47.82 -11.62 5.48
C ALA A 16 -47.26 -10.22 5.86
N GLY A 17 -48.03 -9.47 6.63
CA GLY A 17 -47.61 -8.19 7.20
C GLY A 17 -46.29 -8.34 7.94
N LYS A 18 -45.27 -7.61 7.50
CA LYS A 18 -43.99 -7.50 8.22
C LYS A 18 -44.26 -6.82 9.57
N ALA A 19 -44.35 -7.62 10.62
CA ALA A 19 -44.33 -7.12 11.99
C ALA A 19 -43.15 -6.15 12.14
N SER A 20 -43.47 -4.92 12.53
CA SER A 20 -42.53 -3.83 12.77
C SER A 20 -41.42 -4.30 13.71
N ARG A 21 -40.19 -4.44 13.21
CA ARG A 21 -38.96 -4.69 14.00
C ARG A 21 -38.59 -3.50 14.92
N SER A 22 -39.50 -2.56 15.21
CA SER A 22 -39.17 -1.25 15.78
C SER A 22 -38.85 -1.25 17.28
N ALA A 23 -39.43 -2.15 18.08
CA ALA A 23 -39.45 -1.95 19.53
C ALA A 23 -38.13 -2.27 20.25
N TRP A 24 -37.33 -3.23 19.78
CA TRP A 24 -36.10 -3.64 20.48
C TRP A 24 -34.87 -2.75 20.20
N ASN A 25 -34.96 -1.84 19.21
CA ASN A 25 -33.85 -0.99 18.78
C ASN A 25 -33.92 0.48 19.24
N GLN A 26 -34.94 0.89 20.02
CA GLN A 26 -35.11 2.28 20.46
C GLN A 26 -34.60 2.54 21.88
N ARG A 27 -33.42 2.03 22.25
CA ARG A 27 -32.74 2.48 23.49
C ARG A 27 -32.23 3.92 23.41
N VAL A 28 -32.12 4.45 22.19
CA VAL A 28 -31.59 5.78 21.90
C VAL A 28 -32.46 6.38 20.79
N SER A 29 -32.94 7.61 20.95
CA SER A 29 -33.77 8.31 19.95
C SER A 29 -32.95 8.80 18.75
N ASP A 30 -33.60 9.10 17.62
CA ASP A 30 -32.89 9.59 16.42
C ASP A 30 -32.27 10.98 16.69
N GLU A 31 -32.93 11.79 17.51
CA GLU A 31 -32.46 13.08 18.01
C GLU A 31 -31.20 12.94 18.87
N GLU A 32 -31.16 11.95 19.78
CA GLU A 32 -29.97 11.66 20.60
C GLU A 32 -28.78 11.22 19.73
N VAL A 33 -29.02 10.45 18.67
CA VAL A 33 -27.99 10.08 17.69
C VAL A 33 -27.43 11.30 16.98
N VAL A 34 -28.31 12.18 16.47
CA VAL A 34 -27.90 13.41 15.78
C VAL A 34 -27.16 14.36 16.73
N ALA A 35 -27.64 14.53 17.97
CA ALA A 35 -27.01 15.38 18.97
C ALA A 35 -25.61 14.87 19.33
N ALA A 36 -25.46 13.57 19.63
CA ALA A 36 -24.17 12.98 19.93
C ALA A 36 -23.20 13.04 18.74
N TYR A 37 -23.70 12.90 17.51
CA TYR A 37 -22.88 13.05 16.31
C TYR A 37 -22.41 14.49 16.12
N ARG A 38 -23.29 15.48 16.22
CA ARG A 38 -22.96 16.91 16.12
C ARG A 38 -21.90 17.31 17.15
N GLU A 39 -22.03 16.84 18.38
CA GLU A 39 -21.09 17.16 19.45
C GLU A 39 -19.72 16.51 19.24
N THR A 40 -19.67 15.26 18.75
CA THR A 40 -18.42 14.50 18.68
C THR A 40 -17.72 14.57 17.32
N GLY A 41 -18.43 14.90 16.25
CA GLY A 41 -17.97 14.86 14.85
C GLY A 41 -17.57 13.46 14.36
N SER A 42 -17.90 12.40 15.10
CA SER A 42 -17.39 11.04 14.84
C SER A 42 -18.42 9.98 15.20
N ILE A 43 -18.78 9.15 14.21
CA ILE A 43 -19.70 8.02 14.33
C ILE A 43 -19.31 7.11 15.51
N TRP A 44 -18.03 6.76 15.62
CA TRP A 44 -17.55 5.85 16.67
C TRP A 44 -17.55 6.47 18.06
N LYS A 45 -17.26 7.78 18.17
CA LYS A 45 -17.34 8.49 19.47
C LYS A 45 -18.79 8.65 19.91
N ALA A 46 -19.68 9.04 19.00
CA ALA A 46 -21.12 9.10 19.24
C ALA A 46 -21.67 7.73 19.69
N ALA A 47 -21.31 6.67 18.98
CA ALA A 47 -21.72 5.30 19.31
C ALA A 47 -21.24 4.85 20.69
N LYS A 48 -19.97 5.11 21.03
CA LYS A 48 -19.40 4.82 22.36
C LYS A 48 -20.15 5.56 23.46
N ARG A 49 -20.49 6.84 23.24
CA ARG A 49 -21.24 7.66 24.20
C ARG A 49 -22.65 7.13 24.41
N LEU A 50 -23.31 6.72 23.34
CA LEU A 50 -24.69 6.25 23.35
C LEU A 50 -24.82 4.76 23.73
N GLY A 51 -23.70 4.05 23.92
CA GLY A 51 -23.71 2.62 24.23
C GLY A 51 -24.28 1.74 23.11
N ILE A 52 -24.17 2.17 21.86
CA ILE A 52 -24.66 1.43 20.67
C ILE A 52 -23.51 1.15 19.69
N ALA A 53 -23.76 0.28 18.70
CA ALA A 53 -22.78 -0.03 17.67
C ALA A 53 -22.57 1.17 16.72
N GLY A 54 -21.33 1.38 16.26
CA GLY A 54 -21.00 2.44 15.29
C GLY A 54 -21.78 2.34 13.99
N GLN A 55 -22.00 1.12 13.50
CA GLN A 55 -22.81 0.85 12.32
C GLN A 55 -24.25 1.36 12.48
N SER A 56 -24.85 1.19 13.66
CA SER A 56 -26.21 1.67 13.94
C SER A 56 -26.31 3.19 13.92
N VAL A 57 -25.29 3.90 14.42
CA VAL A 57 -25.23 5.37 14.30
C VAL A 57 -25.15 5.78 12.83
N HIS A 58 -24.27 5.16 12.04
CA HIS A 58 -24.12 5.47 10.62
C HIS A 58 -25.41 5.26 9.84
N GLU A 59 -26.02 4.09 9.95
CA GLU A 59 -27.27 3.75 9.24
C GLU A 59 -28.42 4.69 9.61
N ARG A 60 -28.50 5.11 10.88
CA ARG A 60 -29.51 6.06 11.33
C ARG A 60 -29.27 7.46 10.76
N LEU A 61 -28.03 7.95 10.77
CA LEU A 61 -27.69 9.24 10.16
C LEU A 61 -27.98 9.25 8.65
N VAL A 62 -27.63 8.17 7.93
CA VAL A 62 -27.95 7.98 6.50
C VAL A 62 -29.46 8.00 6.29
N ARG A 63 -30.23 7.23 7.09
CA ARG A 63 -31.69 7.18 7.00
C ARG A 63 -32.34 8.55 7.23
N LEU A 64 -31.78 9.34 8.13
CA LEU A 64 -32.25 10.69 8.44
C LEU A 64 -31.79 11.74 7.42
N ALA A 65 -31.04 11.35 6.38
CA ALA A 65 -30.36 12.25 5.45
C ALA A 65 -29.55 13.34 6.18
N HIS A 66 -28.96 13.01 7.33
CA HIS A 66 -28.15 13.94 8.10
C HIS A 66 -26.78 14.06 7.43
N PRO A 67 -26.34 15.27 7.04
CA PRO A 67 -25.08 15.44 6.34
C PRO A 67 -23.93 15.00 7.23
N MET A 68 -23.18 14.00 6.79
CA MET A 68 -22.04 13.51 7.55
C MET A 68 -20.76 14.18 7.04
N ALA A 69 -19.81 14.43 7.95
CA ALA A 69 -18.51 15.05 7.67
C ALA A 69 -17.60 14.25 6.70
N HIS A 70 -18.10 13.21 6.04
CA HIS A 70 -17.39 12.45 5.02
C HIS A 70 -18.07 12.47 3.64
N GLU A 71 -19.27 13.02 3.49
CA GLU A 71 -20.08 12.84 2.28
C GLU A 71 -19.66 13.71 1.09
N SER A 72 -19.16 14.92 1.30
CA SER A 72 -18.63 15.74 0.21
C SER A 72 -17.35 16.46 0.61
N TRP A 73 -16.36 16.43 -0.27
CA TRP A 73 -15.16 17.26 -0.20
C TRP A 73 -15.32 18.36 -1.23
N THR A 74 -15.22 19.62 -0.83
CA THR A 74 -15.20 20.71 -1.81
C THR A 74 -13.86 20.76 -2.53
N VAL A 75 -13.84 21.41 -3.69
CA VAL A 75 -12.59 21.61 -4.46
C VAL A 75 -11.59 22.43 -3.64
N GLU A 76 -12.09 23.40 -2.88
CA GLU A 76 -11.31 24.28 -2.01
C GLU A 76 -10.67 23.50 -0.86
N GLU A 77 -11.44 22.63 -0.18
CA GLU A 77 -10.92 21.77 0.88
C GLU A 77 -9.83 20.83 0.37
N LEU A 78 -9.98 20.31 -0.85
CA LEU A 78 -8.98 19.44 -1.47
C LEU A 78 -7.69 20.19 -1.79
N ARG A 79 -7.81 21.38 -2.38
CA ARG A 79 -6.66 22.26 -2.67
C ARG A 79 -5.94 22.66 -1.40
N GLU A 80 -6.66 22.98 -0.33
CA GLU A 80 -6.06 23.32 0.96
C GLU A 80 -5.38 22.10 1.60
N ALA A 81 -6.05 20.94 1.63
CA ALA A 81 -5.46 19.70 2.14
C ALA A 81 -4.16 19.34 1.40
N GLN A 82 -4.19 19.44 0.07
CA GLN A 82 -3.04 19.22 -0.81
C GLN A 82 -1.89 20.17 -0.46
N SER A 83 -2.16 21.48 -0.44
CA SER A 83 -1.15 22.51 -0.12
C SER A 83 -0.53 22.32 1.27
N LEU A 84 -1.33 21.94 2.27
CA LEU A 84 -0.80 21.68 3.62
C LEU A 84 0.09 20.42 3.64
N ALA A 85 -0.33 19.36 2.95
CA ALA A 85 0.42 18.11 2.89
C ALA A 85 1.74 18.26 2.13
N GLU A 86 1.76 19.01 1.04
CA GLU A 86 2.98 19.34 0.27
C GLU A 86 3.98 20.16 1.10
N ARG A 87 3.49 21.02 2.00
CA ARG A 87 4.32 21.73 3.00
C ARG A 87 4.77 20.87 4.18
N GLY A 88 4.40 19.59 4.22
CA GLY A 88 4.78 18.66 5.27
C GLY A 88 4.02 18.82 6.59
N VAL A 89 2.87 19.50 6.59
CA VAL A 89 2.03 19.64 7.79
C VAL A 89 1.52 18.25 8.23
N PRO A 90 1.59 17.90 9.53
CA PRO A 90 1.07 16.62 10.02
C PRO A 90 -0.42 16.42 9.71
N LEU A 91 -0.80 15.20 9.30
CA LEU A 91 -2.19 14.86 8.96
C LEU A 91 -3.20 15.15 10.08
N GLY A 92 -2.78 15.08 11.35
CA GLY A 92 -3.62 15.44 12.49
C GLY A 92 -3.99 16.92 12.51
N ASP A 93 -3.03 17.79 12.18
CA ASP A 93 -3.22 19.23 12.16
C ASP A 93 -4.04 19.65 10.93
N ILE A 94 -3.82 18.98 9.78
CA ILE A 94 -4.66 19.15 8.58
C ILE A 94 -6.12 18.78 8.88
N ALA A 95 -6.34 17.64 9.55
CA ALA A 95 -7.67 17.19 9.93
C ALA A 95 -8.37 18.17 10.88
N LEU A 96 -7.66 18.64 11.90
CA LEU A 96 -8.17 19.66 12.82
C LEU A 96 -8.55 20.95 12.07
N ARG A 97 -7.67 21.41 11.17
CA ARG A 97 -7.85 22.64 10.38
C ARG A 97 -9.03 22.58 9.43
N LEU A 98 -9.24 21.46 8.75
CA LEU A 98 -10.35 21.28 7.80
C LEU A 98 -11.67 20.87 8.48
N GLY A 99 -11.68 20.69 9.81
CA GLY A 99 -12.86 20.13 10.51
C GLY A 99 -13.19 18.70 10.05
N ARG A 100 -12.21 17.94 9.56
CA ARG A 100 -12.37 16.58 9.05
C ARG A 100 -11.75 15.57 10.01
N THR A 101 -12.12 14.30 9.85
CA THR A 101 -11.45 13.23 10.60
C THR A 101 -10.07 12.94 10.01
N TYR A 102 -9.10 12.56 10.85
CA TYR A 102 -7.78 12.12 10.41
C TYR A 102 -7.85 11.07 9.30
N ALA A 103 -8.73 10.07 9.46
CA ALA A 103 -8.92 9.01 8.47
C ALA A 103 -9.48 9.55 7.14
N GLY A 104 -10.44 10.48 7.20
CA GLY A 104 -11.02 11.13 6.02
C GLY A 104 -9.95 11.88 5.21
N VAL A 105 -9.13 12.70 5.88
CA VAL A 105 -8.02 13.42 5.23
C VAL A 105 -7.00 12.44 4.64
N ALA A 106 -6.58 11.43 5.42
CA ALA A 106 -5.58 10.46 4.96
C ALA A 106 -6.05 9.68 3.72
N ILE A 107 -7.30 9.21 3.71
CA ILE A 107 -7.89 8.51 2.55
C ILE A 107 -7.97 9.44 1.34
N LYS A 108 -8.41 10.69 1.54
CA LYS A 108 -8.61 11.61 0.43
C LYS A 108 -7.29 12.06 -0.21
N LEU A 109 -6.30 12.44 0.59
CA LEU A 109 -4.94 12.75 0.12
C LEU A 109 -4.31 11.57 -0.61
N SER A 110 -4.45 10.35 -0.08
CA SER A 110 -3.96 9.14 -0.74
C SER A 110 -4.61 8.91 -2.10
N ARG A 111 -5.92 9.19 -2.24
CA ARG A 111 -6.64 9.03 -3.52
C ARG A 111 -6.19 10.03 -4.59
N ILE A 112 -5.75 11.22 -4.19
CA ILE A 112 -5.21 12.23 -5.11
C ILE A 112 -3.69 12.15 -5.27
N GLY A 113 -3.08 11.00 -4.90
CA GLY A 113 -1.64 10.75 -5.09
C GLY A 113 -0.72 11.44 -4.08
N ILE A 114 -1.27 12.23 -3.15
CA ILE A 114 -0.47 12.94 -2.13
C ILE A 114 -0.18 12.01 -0.98
N ARG A 115 1.04 11.48 -1.01
CA ARG A 115 1.56 10.60 0.02
C ARG A 115 2.09 11.45 1.16
N SER A 116 1.85 11.06 2.40
CA SER A 116 2.65 11.57 3.51
C SER A 116 4.12 11.23 3.21
N GLN A 117 4.91 12.24 2.85
CA GLN A 117 6.34 12.09 2.62
C GLN A 117 7.07 11.89 3.95
N ARG A 118 6.74 10.82 4.68
CA ARG A 118 7.67 10.30 5.69
C ARG A 118 8.80 9.64 4.94
N THR A 119 9.75 10.43 4.48
CA THR A 119 11.02 9.94 3.92
C THR A 119 11.77 9.07 4.93
N ASP A 120 11.37 9.08 6.20
CA ASP A 120 12.05 8.42 7.30
C ASP A 120 11.42 7.09 7.74
N TRP A 121 10.61 6.36 6.94
CA TRP A 121 10.00 5.05 7.30
C TRP A 121 11.01 3.99 7.80
N ARG A 122 11.55 4.20 9.00
CA ARG A 122 12.23 3.23 9.84
C ARG A 122 11.11 2.34 10.33
N LYS A 123 11.22 1.06 10.05
CA LYS A 123 10.20 0.11 10.49
C LYS A 123 10.21 0.12 12.02
N LYS A 124 9.04 0.31 12.61
CA LYS A 124 8.87 0.11 14.06
C LYS A 124 9.43 -1.26 14.42
N PRO A 125 10.30 -1.37 15.45
CA PRO A 125 10.83 -2.65 15.90
C PRO A 125 9.71 -3.65 16.17
N LYS A 126 9.93 -4.93 15.83
CA LYS A 126 8.96 -6.00 16.08
C LYS A 126 8.66 -6.07 17.58
N ARG A 127 7.39 -6.27 17.95
CA ARG A 127 7.02 -6.50 19.36
C ARG A 127 7.55 -7.86 19.83
N GLY A 128 7.81 -8.00 21.13
CA GLY A 128 8.21 -9.28 21.75
C GLY A 128 9.72 -9.52 21.89
N ILE A 129 10.59 -8.74 21.24
CA ILE A 129 12.06 -8.87 21.34
C ILE A 129 12.69 -8.06 22.48
N GLY A 130 11.90 -7.60 23.47
CA GLY A 130 12.40 -6.80 24.60
C GLY A 130 12.79 -5.34 24.31
N LEU A 131 12.74 -4.89 23.04
CA LEU A 131 13.07 -3.51 22.63
C LEU A 131 11.88 -2.56 22.77
N THR A 132 11.43 -2.34 24.01
CA THR A 132 10.41 -1.33 24.35
C THR A 132 10.99 0.08 24.28
N LYS A 133 10.14 1.12 24.15
CA LYS A 133 10.61 2.52 24.13
C LYS A 133 11.44 2.85 25.38
N ALA A 134 10.99 2.43 26.55
CA ALA A 134 11.69 2.69 27.82
C ALA A 134 13.08 2.03 27.87
N HIS A 135 13.18 0.75 27.47
CA HIS A 135 14.47 0.05 27.40
C HIS A 135 15.41 0.69 26.39
N VAL A 136 14.90 1.02 25.20
CA VAL A 136 15.69 1.65 24.13
C VAL A 136 16.19 3.03 24.56
N SER A 137 15.40 3.80 25.31
CA SER A 137 15.84 5.06 25.91
C SER A 137 17.01 4.86 26.88
N GLY A 138 16.97 3.81 27.71
CA GLY A 138 18.09 3.43 28.57
C GLY A 138 19.35 3.06 27.75
N PHE A 139 19.19 2.34 26.65
CA PHE A 139 20.28 1.99 25.74
C PHE A 139 20.89 3.22 25.07
N ALA A 140 20.06 4.15 24.60
CA ALA A 140 20.52 5.41 24.01
C ALA A 140 21.40 6.20 24.97
N LYS A 141 20.97 6.35 26.24
CA LYS A 141 21.77 7.03 27.28
C LYS A 141 23.12 6.36 27.54
N LYS A 142 23.16 5.01 27.58
CA LYS A 142 24.42 4.24 27.75
C LYS A 142 25.39 4.44 26.58
N LEU A 143 24.88 4.66 25.37
CA LEU A 143 25.70 4.96 24.19
C LEU A 143 26.19 6.40 24.19
N GLU A 144 25.31 7.36 24.49
CA GLU A 144 25.64 8.79 24.52
C GLU A 144 26.69 9.13 25.57
N SER A 145 26.70 8.44 26.71
CA SER A 145 27.73 8.63 27.73
C SER A 145 29.12 8.15 27.31
N GLY A 146 29.25 7.51 26.13
CA GLY A 146 30.49 6.91 25.67
C GLY A 146 30.92 5.66 26.43
N ALA A 147 30.12 5.20 27.41
CA ALA A 147 30.47 4.06 28.25
C ALA A 147 30.55 2.74 27.47
N LEU A 148 29.75 2.61 26.40
CA LEU A 148 29.65 1.39 25.61
C LEU A 148 29.61 1.69 24.11
N THR A 149 30.23 0.82 23.32
CA THR A 149 29.99 0.76 21.87
C THR A 149 28.70 0.00 21.58
N VAL A 150 28.06 0.26 20.44
CA VAL A 150 26.84 -0.47 20.00
C VAL A 150 27.03 -1.99 20.06
N ARG A 151 28.20 -2.50 19.62
CA ARG A 151 28.50 -3.93 19.63
C ARG A 151 28.60 -4.48 21.06
N ARG A 152 29.23 -3.75 21.98
CA ARG A 152 29.35 -4.16 23.38
C ARG A 152 27.98 -4.16 24.06
N LEU A 153 27.18 -3.11 23.84
CA LEU A 153 25.82 -3.02 24.36
C LEU A 153 24.93 -4.16 23.84
N ALA A 154 24.93 -4.42 22.54
CA ALA A 154 24.18 -5.51 21.92
C ALA A 154 24.50 -6.87 22.57
N ARG A 155 25.78 -7.16 22.81
CA ARG A 155 26.23 -8.40 23.47
C ARG A 155 25.77 -8.47 24.92
N LEU A 156 25.90 -7.39 25.68
CA LEU A 156 25.50 -7.34 27.10
C LEU A 156 24.00 -7.56 27.29
N GLU A 157 23.19 -7.02 26.39
CA GLU A 157 21.73 -7.08 26.49
C GLU A 157 21.15 -8.30 25.76
N GLY A 158 21.99 -9.16 25.17
CA GLY A 158 21.54 -10.35 24.44
C GLY A 158 20.72 -10.05 23.19
N VAL A 159 20.92 -8.89 22.55
CA VAL A 159 20.16 -8.45 21.37
C VAL A 159 21.06 -8.40 20.14
N ALA A 160 20.54 -8.81 18.98
CA ALA A 160 21.26 -8.62 17.72
C ALA A 160 21.49 -7.14 17.41
N ILE A 161 22.66 -6.81 16.84
CA ILE A 161 23.08 -5.42 16.59
C ILE A 161 22.07 -4.68 15.69
N THR A 162 21.58 -5.32 14.63
CA THR A 162 20.68 -4.66 13.66
C THR A 162 19.34 -4.27 14.29
N PRO A 163 18.58 -5.17 14.96
CA PRO A 163 17.39 -4.77 15.71
C PRO A 163 17.62 -3.68 16.75
N LEU A 164 18.76 -3.72 17.46
CA LEU A 164 19.11 -2.69 18.44
C LEU A 164 19.27 -1.32 17.79
N VAL A 165 20.09 -1.24 16.73
CA VAL A 165 20.31 0.01 15.98
C VAL A 165 19.01 0.53 15.39
N ASP A 166 18.22 -0.33 14.73
CA ASP A 166 16.92 0.04 14.16
C ASP A 166 15.97 0.59 15.24
N ALA A 167 15.99 0.02 16.45
CA ALA A 167 15.16 0.47 17.56
C ALA A 167 15.60 1.81 18.12
N ILE A 168 16.90 2.03 18.35
CA ILE A 168 17.44 3.32 18.82
C ILE A 168 17.16 4.39 17.78
N GLN A 169 17.43 4.10 16.51
CA GLN A 169 17.12 4.99 15.39
C GLN A 169 15.63 5.32 15.29
N TYR A 170 14.73 4.42 15.66
CA TYR A 170 13.29 4.66 15.61
C TYR A 170 12.75 5.43 16.84
N TYR A 171 13.16 5.05 18.04
CA TYR A 171 12.62 5.62 19.29
C TYR A 171 13.40 6.82 19.82
N GLU A 172 14.71 6.90 19.53
CA GLU A 172 15.65 7.88 20.07
C GLU A 172 16.59 8.42 18.96
N PRO A 173 16.04 9.01 17.87
CA PRO A 173 16.82 9.40 16.69
C PRO A 173 17.88 10.47 17.00
N GLU A 174 17.58 11.44 17.86
CA GLU A 174 18.52 12.49 18.23
C GLU A 174 19.72 11.95 19.03
N ALA A 175 19.46 11.01 19.94
CA ALA A 175 20.52 10.37 20.70
C ALA A 175 21.42 9.52 19.80
N TRP A 176 20.83 8.84 18.80
CA TRP A 176 21.60 8.15 17.79
C TRP A 176 22.49 9.10 16.99
N ASN A 177 21.96 10.25 16.56
CA ASN A 177 22.73 11.24 15.80
C ASN A 177 23.91 11.77 16.61
N ARG A 178 23.70 12.11 17.89
CA ARG A 178 24.78 12.53 18.80
C ARG A 178 25.82 11.43 19.00
N TYR A 179 25.38 10.19 19.21
CA TYR A 179 26.27 9.05 19.33
C TYR A 179 27.16 8.90 18.08
N VAL A 180 26.56 8.93 16.89
CA VAL A 180 27.29 8.81 15.62
C VAL A 180 28.27 9.97 15.43
N ALA A 181 27.86 11.21 15.73
CA ALA A 181 28.74 12.38 15.64
C ALA A 181 29.95 12.28 16.59
N ALA A 182 29.77 11.72 17.79
CA ALA A 182 30.85 11.54 18.75
C ALA A 182 31.78 10.34 18.45
N HIS A 183 31.31 9.35 17.70
CA HIS A 183 32.02 8.08 17.48
C HIS A 183 32.44 7.85 16.03
N SER A 184 32.19 8.82 15.14
CA SER A 184 32.61 8.76 13.76
C SER A 184 33.24 10.06 13.33
N GLU A 185 34.50 9.96 12.90
CA GLU A 185 35.23 11.02 12.21
C GLU A 185 34.99 10.97 10.69
N LEU A 186 34.11 10.08 10.22
CA LEU A 186 33.85 9.90 8.80
C LEU A 186 32.80 10.90 8.33
N GLY A 187 33.00 11.47 7.14
CA GLY A 187 32.04 12.38 6.52
C GLY A 187 30.70 11.72 6.16
N ILE A 188 29.70 12.56 5.93
CA ILE A 188 28.41 12.16 5.36
C ILE A 188 28.66 11.58 3.95
N ARG A 189 27.99 10.48 3.62
CA ARG A 189 28.02 9.88 2.28
C ARG A 189 26.68 9.28 1.87
N PRO A 190 26.38 9.19 0.56
CA PRO A 190 25.17 8.55 0.09
C PRO A 190 25.25 7.02 0.23
N CYS A 191 24.14 6.40 0.66
CA CYS A 191 24.02 4.94 0.74
C CYS A 191 23.79 4.35 -0.66
N PRO A 192 24.62 3.41 -1.16
CA PRO A 192 24.43 2.82 -2.49
C PRO A 192 23.13 2.02 -2.65
N GLY A 193 22.49 1.62 -1.54
CA GLY A 193 21.24 0.86 -1.58
C GLY A 193 19.97 1.72 -1.61
N CYS A 194 20.00 2.94 -1.08
CA CYS A 194 18.79 3.78 -0.98
C CYS A 194 19.01 5.27 -1.29
N GLY A 195 20.20 5.67 -1.70
CA GLY A 195 20.59 7.04 -2.00
C GLY A 195 20.73 7.96 -0.77
N ARG A 196 20.19 7.59 0.39
CA ARG A 196 20.19 8.47 1.57
C ARG A 196 21.59 8.74 2.10
N ASN A 197 21.82 10.00 2.42
CA ASN A 197 23.00 10.45 3.16
C ASN A 197 23.02 9.86 4.57
N PHE A 198 24.16 9.32 4.98
CA PHE A 198 24.38 8.83 6.34
C PHE A 198 25.84 8.98 6.75
N VAL A 199 26.07 9.12 8.05
CA VAL A 199 27.41 9.10 8.65
C VAL A 199 27.74 7.66 9.06
N PRO A 200 28.80 7.06 8.53
CA PRO A 200 29.13 5.68 8.86
C PRO A 200 29.93 5.55 10.13
N LEU A 201 29.74 4.48 10.89
CA LEU A 201 30.49 4.25 12.14
C LEU A 201 31.88 3.62 11.91
N THR A 202 32.12 3.05 10.71
CA THR A 202 33.41 2.44 10.36
C THR A 202 33.72 2.65 8.89
N LYS A 203 35.01 2.67 8.53
CA LYS A 203 35.46 2.77 7.12
C LYS A 203 34.89 1.64 6.24
N LYS A 204 34.65 0.46 6.83
CA LYS A 204 34.10 -0.74 6.15
C LYS A 204 32.59 -0.74 6.00
N GLN A 205 31.86 0.05 6.79
CA GLN A 205 30.44 0.24 6.50
C GLN A 205 30.37 0.87 5.09
N GLN A 206 29.36 0.55 4.30
CA GLN A 206 29.10 1.20 3.00
C GLN A 206 27.62 1.58 2.86
N PHE A 207 26.77 0.92 3.64
CA PHE A 207 25.32 1.07 3.60
C PHE A 207 24.79 1.62 4.93
N CYS A 208 23.72 2.41 4.86
CA CYS A 208 23.08 2.98 6.05
C CYS A 208 22.44 1.91 6.95
N THR A 209 22.02 0.78 6.37
CA THR A 209 21.40 -0.35 7.07
C THR A 209 21.81 -1.68 6.45
N VAL A 210 21.69 -2.78 7.21
CA VAL A 210 21.88 -4.15 6.68
C VAL A 210 20.89 -4.45 5.57
N ARG A 211 19.65 -3.99 5.69
CA ARG A 211 18.62 -4.13 4.66
C ARG A 211 19.03 -3.46 3.34
N CYS A 212 19.62 -2.26 3.38
CA CYS A 212 20.13 -1.60 2.18
C CYS A 212 21.27 -2.38 1.54
N ARG A 213 22.18 -2.94 2.36
CA ARG A 213 23.26 -3.82 1.87
C ARG A 213 22.71 -5.06 1.17
N GLU A 214 21.77 -5.77 1.80
CA GLU A 214 21.17 -6.98 1.23
C GLU A 214 20.34 -6.68 -0.01
N GLY A 215 19.56 -5.60 0.02
CA GLY A 215 18.78 -5.13 -1.12
C GLY A 215 19.67 -4.74 -2.29
N HIS A 216 20.77 -4.02 -2.03
CA HIS A 216 21.75 -3.66 -3.05
C HIS A 216 22.48 -4.90 -3.58
N ARG A 217 22.93 -5.81 -2.72
CA ARG A 217 23.57 -7.07 -3.16
C ARG A 217 22.65 -7.86 -4.09
N ARG A 218 21.36 -7.99 -3.74
CA ARG A 218 20.36 -8.63 -4.60
C ARG A 218 20.15 -7.86 -5.91
N ASN A 219 20.12 -6.53 -5.84
CA ASN A 219 20.04 -5.68 -7.03
C ASN A 219 21.21 -5.95 -7.99
N VAL A 220 22.44 -5.92 -7.48
CA VAL A 220 23.64 -6.15 -8.28
C VAL A 220 23.69 -7.59 -8.79
N SER A 221 23.44 -8.59 -7.93
CA SER A 221 23.60 -10.00 -8.32
C SER A 221 22.52 -10.49 -9.27
N TYR A 222 21.28 -10.01 -9.14
CA TYR A 222 20.14 -10.54 -9.91
C TYR A 222 19.74 -9.60 -11.05
N PHE A 223 19.85 -8.29 -10.87
CA PHE A 223 19.42 -7.28 -11.84
C PHE A 223 20.58 -6.45 -12.41
N GLY A 224 21.85 -6.85 -12.20
CA GLY A 224 23.02 -6.10 -12.68
C GLY A 224 23.13 -4.67 -12.12
N GLY A 225 22.39 -4.35 -11.05
CA GLY A 225 22.28 -2.98 -10.54
C GLY A 225 21.15 -2.15 -11.16
N ARG A 226 20.55 -2.64 -12.26
CA ARG A 226 19.56 -1.94 -13.10
C ARG A 226 18.11 -2.07 -12.63
N ARG A 227 17.85 -2.65 -11.44
CA ARG A 227 16.47 -2.80 -10.93
C ARG A 227 15.66 -1.51 -10.97
N MET A 228 16.28 -0.37 -10.69
CA MET A 228 15.60 0.95 -10.64
C MET A 228 15.37 1.57 -12.03
N GLU A 229 15.81 0.90 -13.10
CA GLU A 229 15.57 1.25 -14.50
C GLU A 229 14.38 0.50 -15.09
N ALA A 230 13.81 -0.48 -14.35
CA ALA A 230 12.64 -1.20 -14.80
C ALA A 230 11.47 -0.24 -15.13
N VAL A 231 10.92 -0.36 -16.35
CA VAL A 231 9.88 0.52 -16.86
C VAL A 231 8.65 0.46 -15.96
N GLY A 232 8.15 1.62 -15.52
CA GLY A 232 7.03 1.73 -14.60
C GLY A 232 7.39 1.73 -13.10
N LEU A 233 8.63 1.39 -12.73
CA LEU A 233 8.98 1.24 -11.32
C LEU A 233 9.06 2.58 -10.60
N ARG A 234 9.58 3.62 -11.28
CA ARG A 234 9.70 4.97 -10.74
C ARG A 234 8.36 5.69 -10.77
N GLU A 235 7.59 5.44 -11.82
CA GLU A 235 6.26 5.96 -12.09
C GLU A 235 5.22 5.34 -11.16
N GLY A 236 5.53 4.21 -10.52
CA GLY A 236 4.58 3.54 -9.65
C GLY A 236 3.47 2.82 -10.43
N VAL A 237 3.71 2.46 -11.69
CA VAL A 237 2.71 1.83 -12.58
C VAL A 237 3.10 0.39 -12.90
N CYS A 238 2.17 -0.53 -12.69
CA CYS A 238 2.32 -1.91 -13.14
C CYS A 238 2.21 -1.99 -14.67
N GLN A 239 3.23 -2.51 -15.34
CA GLN A 239 3.25 -2.58 -16.81
C GLN A 239 2.29 -3.62 -17.38
N LEU A 240 1.84 -4.60 -16.59
CA LEU A 240 0.85 -5.58 -17.05
C LEU A 240 -0.59 -5.07 -16.91
N CYS A 241 -0.99 -4.62 -15.72
CA CYS A 241 -2.39 -4.20 -15.48
C CYS A 241 -2.63 -2.69 -15.56
N ARG A 242 -1.59 -1.91 -15.86
CA ARG A 242 -1.59 -0.44 -15.99
C ARG A 242 -2.08 0.33 -14.76
N LYS A 243 -2.30 -0.35 -13.65
CA LYS A 243 -2.72 0.29 -12.40
C LYS A 243 -1.53 0.96 -11.73
N HIS A 244 -1.75 2.17 -11.25
CA HIS A 244 -0.86 2.80 -10.31
C HIS A 244 -0.93 2.04 -8.97
N VAL A 245 0.21 1.60 -8.46
CA VAL A 245 0.32 0.79 -7.26
C VAL A 245 1.24 1.46 -6.26
N ASP A 246 0.68 1.84 -5.12
CA ASP A 246 1.41 2.62 -4.11
C ASP A 246 2.57 1.87 -3.45
N LYS A 247 2.50 0.55 -3.42
CA LYS A 247 3.49 -0.32 -2.77
C LYS A 247 3.60 -1.62 -3.55
N TRP A 248 4.78 -2.26 -3.48
CA TRP A 248 5.00 -3.63 -3.96
C TRP A 248 5.05 -3.80 -5.47
N LEU A 249 5.59 -2.80 -6.18
CA LEU A 249 6.14 -3.08 -7.49
C LEU A 249 7.49 -3.80 -7.36
N SER A 250 7.66 -4.80 -8.21
CA SER A 250 8.89 -5.56 -8.37
C SER A 250 9.35 -5.42 -9.80
N ALA A 251 10.65 -5.22 -10.01
CA ALA A 251 11.23 -5.39 -11.33
C ALA A 251 11.15 -6.87 -11.72
N HIS A 252 10.92 -7.12 -13.00
CA HIS A 252 10.75 -8.44 -13.57
C HIS A 252 11.44 -8.47 -14.94
N HIS A 253 12.23 -9.51 -15.21
CA HIS A 253 12.83 -9.76 -16.52
C HIS A 253 11.75 -10.25 -17.47
N VAL A 254 11.54 -9.56 -18.60
CA VAL A 254 10.52 -9.97 -19.58
C VAL A 254 10.86 -11.34 -20.18
N LEU A 255 12.13 -11.57 -20.49
CA LEU A 255 12.63 -12.80 -21.11
C LEU A 255 13.08 -13.88 -20.10
N GLY A 256 13.01 -13.58 -18.80
CA GLY A 256 13.65 -14.38 -17.76
C GLY A 256 15.15 -14.06 -17.61
N LYS A 257 15.75 -14.44 -16.48
CA LYS A 257 17.12 -14.04 -16.14
C LYS A 257 18.17 -14.75 -17.01
N GLU A 258 17.85 -15.97 -17.40
CA GLU A 258 18.68 -16.86 -18.20
C GLU A 258 18.82 -16.36 -19.64
N ASN A 259 17.77 -15.74 -20.18
CA ASN A 259 17.73 -15.18 -21.53
C ASN A 259 18.00 -13.66 -21.57
N ASP A 260 18.05 -12.98 -20.41
CA ASP A 260 18.46 -11.58 -20.26
C ASP A 260 19.59 -11.44 -19.20
N PRO A 261 20.81 -11.90 -19.51
CA PRO A 261 21.95 -11.86 -18.57
C PRO A 261 22.39 -10.42 -18.25
N GLU A 262 22.25 -9.50 -19.21
CA GLU A 262 22.66 -8.09 -19.09
C GLU A 262 21.58 -7.20 -18.46
N ASN A 263 20.37 -7.71 -18.24
CA ASN A 263 19.25 -7.04 -17.57
C ASN A 263 18.77 -5.82 -18.37
N GLU A 264 18.67 -5.97 -19.68
CA GLU A 264 18.25 -4.93 -20.61
C GLU A 264 16.74 -4.73 -20.57
N VAL A 265 15.98 -5.81 -20.35
CA VAL A 265 14.53 -5.82 -20.56
C VAL A 265 13.80 -6.05 -19.23
N LEU A 266 13.69 -4.96 -18.45
CA LEU A 266 13.05 -4.96 -17.13
C LEU A 266 11.75 -4.15 -17.11
N ILE A 267 10.68 -4.76 -16.58
CA ILE A 267 9.40 -4.07 -16.35
C ILE A 267 8.98 -4.14 -14.88
N ALA A 268 8.17 -3.18 -14.43
CA ALA A 268 7.62 -3.15 -13.09
C ALA A 268 6.25 -3.86 -13.03
N LEU A 269 6.13 -4.85 -12.15
CA LEU A 269 4.89 -5.58 -11.93
C LEU A 269 4.40 -5.44 -10.50
N CYS A 270 3.09 -5.27 -10.31
CA CYS A 270 2.47 -5.37 -9.00
C CYS A 270 2.49 -6.82 -8.52
N ARG A 271 2.42 -7.05 -7.21
CA ARG A 271 2.47 -8.40 -6.62
C ARG A 271 1.55 -9.40 -7.32
N GLY A 272 0.28 -9.04 -7.59
CA GLY A 272 -0.66 -9.94 -8.24
C GLY A 272 -0.24 -10.31 -9.67
N CYS A 273 0.12 -9.32 -10.50
CA CYS A 273 0.60 -9.54 -11.86
C CYS A 273 1.92 -10.33 -11.89
N HIS A 274 2.84 -10.01 -10.97
CA HIS A 274 4.10 -10.72 -10.83
C HIS A 274 3.88 -12.20 -10.47
N ASP A 275 3.01 -12.48 -9.50
CA ASP A 275 2.71 -13.84 -9.06
C ASP A 275 2.04 -14.65 -10.19
N ILE A 276 1.12 -14.04 -10.95
CA ILE A 276 0.47 -14.67 -12.11
C ILE A 276 1.50 -15.00 -13.18
N LEU A 277 2.32 -14.03 -13.59
CA LEU A 277 3.31 -14.22 -14.67
C LEU A 277 4.32 -15.30 -14.29
N THR A 278 4.84 -15.27 -13.07
CA THR A 278 5.77 -16.30 -12.56
C THR A 278 5.13 -17.69 -12.55
N GLN A 279 3.85 -17.79 -12.18
CA GLN A 279 3.14 -19.06 -12.16
C GLN A 279 2.86 -19.59 -13.56
N LEU A 280 2.46 -18.73 -14.50
CA LEU A 280 2.20 -19.11 -15.89
C LEU A 280 3.48 -19.56 -16.60
N ALA A 281 4.58 -18.82 -16.42
CA ALA A 281 5.87 -19.12 -17.05
C ALA A 281 6.47 -20.49 -16.67
N THR A 282 5.98 -21.12 -15.60
CA THR A 282 6.43 -22.47 -15.18
C THR A 282 5.51 -23.60 -15.68
N ARG A 283 4.50 -23.29 -16.49
CA ARG A 283 3.52 -24.27 -16.99
C ARG A 283 3.75 -24.54 -18.47
N PRO A 284 4.07 -25.79 -18.86
CA PRO A 284 4.24 -26.14 -20.27
C PRO A 284 2.98 -25.89 -21.11
N TRP A 285 1.79 -26.05 -20.53
CA TRP A 285 0.53 -25.80 -21.24
C TRP A 285 0.29 -24.33 -21.59
N ALA A 286 1.09 -23.39 -21.07
CA ALA A 286 0.96 -21.98 -21.43
C ALA A 286 1.33 -21.70 -22.90
N GLU A 287 2.00 -22.65 -23.56
CA GLU A 287 2.31 -22.61 -25.00
C GLU A 287 1.13 -23.06 -25.88
N ASP A 288 0.11 -23.70 -25.30
CA ASP A 288 -1.07 -24.18 -26.02
C ASP A 288 -2.17 -23.10 -25.99
N SER A 289 -2.39 -22.47 -27.16
CA SER A 289 -3.36 -21.38 -27.31
C SER A 289 -4.78 -21.78 -26.91
N ASP A 290 -5.19 -23.02 -27.18
CA ASP A 290 -6.54 -23.50 -26.88
C ASP A 290 -6.73 -23.64 -25.36
N VAL A 291 -5.73 -24.20 -24.67
CA VAL A 291 -5.75 -24.33 -23.21
C VAL A 291 -5.75 -22.96 -22.53
N VAL A 292 -4.98 -21.99 -23.04
CA VAL A 292 -4.96 -20.63 -22.51
C VAL A 292 -6.30 -19.93 -22.77
N ALA A 293 -6.89 -20.10 -23.95
CA ALA A 293 -8.21 -19.56 -24.27
C ALA A 293 -9.29 -20.11 -23.33
N ASP A 294 -9.29 -21.42 -23.08
CA ASP A 294 -10.20 -22.09 -22.13
C ASP A 294 -10.02 -21.56 -20.70
N LEU A 295 -8.78 -21.39 -20.25
CA LEU A 295 -8.50 -20.83 -18.92
C LEU A 295 -9.06 -19.42 -18.76
N ILE A 296 -8.90 -18.57 -19.78
CA ILE A 296 -9.43 -17.21 -19.79
C ILE A 296 -10.96 -17.23 -19.83
N ALA A 297 -11.57 -18.09 -20.66
CA ALA A 297 -13.02 -18.26 -20.74
C ALA A 297 -13.61 -18.68 -19.39
N LEU A 298 -12.99 -19.64 -18.69
CA LEU A 298 -13.38 -20.05 -17.34
C LEU A 298 -13.25 -18.90 -16.32
N ALA A 299 -12.18 -18.11 -16.40
CA ALA A 299 -12.00 -16.94 -15.54
C ALA A 299 -13.09 -15.88 -15.78
N LEU A 300 -13.49 -15.66 -17.04
CA LEU A 300 -14.58 -14.74 -17.42
C LEU A 300 -15.95 -15.27 -16.97
N ALA A 301 -16.20 -16.56 -17.13
CA ALA A 301 -17.42 -17.22 -16.65
C ALA A 301 -17.60 -17.02 -15.13
N ARG A 302 -16.52 -17.19 -14.35
CA ARG A 302 -16.53 -16.90 -12.89
C ARG A 302 -16.85 -15.46 -12.53
N ARG A 303 -16.70 -14.52 -13.47
CA ARG A 303 -17.07 -13.10 -13.33
C ARG A 303 -18.45 -12.80 -13.89
N GLY A 304 -19.25 -13.83 -14.22
CA GLY A 304 -20.60 -13.72 -14.75
C GLY A 304 -20.68 -13.47 -16.26
N LYS A 305 -19.57 -13.67 -16.99
CA LYS A 305 -19.53 -13.52 -18.46
C LYS A 305 -19.64 -14.88 -19.14
N LEU A 306 -20.81 -15.51 -19.00
CA LEU A 306 -21.04 -16.90 -19.42
C LEU A 306 -20.97 -17.12 -20.94
N ASN A 307 -21.15 -16.06 -21.74
CA ASN A 307 -21.15 -16.14 -23.21
C ASN A 307 -19.89 -15.52 -23.82
N ALA A 308 -18.81 -15.41 -23.06
CA ALA A 308 -17.55 -14.89 -23.59
C ALA A 308 -16.94 -15.92 -24.55
N SER A 309 -16.65 -15.49 -25.79
CA SER A 309 -15.77 -16.23 -26.70
C SER A 309 -14.37 -15.65 -26.57
N VAL A 310 -13.38 -16.51 -26.42
CA VAL A 310 -11.98 -16.14 -26.28
C VAL A 310 -11.20 -16.89 -27.35
N SER A 311 -10.39 -16.16 -28.11
CA SER A 311 -9.33 -16.72 -28.95
C SER A 311 -8.00 -16.14 -28.49
N VAL A 312 -6.97 -16.97 -28.48
CA VAL A 312 -5.60 -16.57 -28.12
C VAL A 312 -4.72 -16.90 -29.30
N ASP A 313 -3.90 -15.93 -29.71
CA ASP A 313 -2.83 -16.14 -30.68
C ASP A 313 -1.50 -16.08 -29.93
N VAL A 314 -0.58 -16.98 -30.25
CA VAL A 314 0.71 -17.09 -29.57
C VAL A 314 1.80 -16.84 -30.61
N ASP A 315 2.26 -15.60 -30.63
CA ASP A 315 3.38 -15.18 -31.46
C ASP A 315 4.70 -15.27 -30.67
N TYR A 316 5.74 -15.73 -31.35
CA TYR A 316 7.10 -15.72 -30.81
C TYR A 316 7.75 -14.38 -31.16
N TRP A 317 8.19 -13.64 -30.14
CA TRP A 317 8.86 -12.36 -30.35
C TRP A 317 10.35 -12.56 -30.57
N THR A 318 10.89 -11.84 -31.52
CA THR A 318 12.32 -11.59 -31.67
C THR A 318 12.84 -10.70 -30.55
N GLU A 319 14.16 -10.68 -30.33
CA GLU A 319 14.78 -9.76 -29.35
C GLU A 319 14.49 -8.29 -29.69
N GLU A 320 14.44 -7.93 -30.98
CA GLU A 320 14.10 -6.60 -31.47
C GLU A 320 12.66 -6.21 -31.11
N GLU A 321 11.68 -7.09 -31.35
CA GLU A 321 10.27 -6.83 -31.00
C GLU A 321 10.05 -6.70 -29.49
N VAL A 322 10.82 -7.44 -28.68
CA VAL A 322 10.79 -7.32 -27.22
C VAL A 322 11.32 -5.96 -26.78
N GLN A 323 12.40 -5.50 -27.41
CA GLN A 323 12.98 -4.19 -27.15
C GLN A 323 12.01 -3.09 -27.56
N ASP A 324 11.44 -3.16 -28.77
CA ASP A 324 10.41 -2.25 -29.27
C ASP A 324 9.21 -2.19 -28.33
N TYR A 325 8.77 -3.33 -27.81
CA TYR A 325 7.70 -3.39 -26.81
C TYR A 325 8.07 -2.57 -25.57
N VAL A 326 9.27 -2.77 -25.00
CA VAL A 326 9.72 -2.05 -23.80
C VAL A 326 9.92 -0.56 -24.07
N GLU A 327 10.44 -0.19 -25.22
CA GLU A 327 10.57 1.21 -25.65
C GLU A 327 9.20 1.86 -25.78
N ALA A 328 8.23 1.19 -26.42
CA ALA A 328 6.86 1.65 -26.50
C ALA A 328 6.20 1.81 -25.11
N LEU A 329 6.56 0.99 -24.12
CA LEU A 329 6.12 1.17 -22.74
C LEU A 329 6.69 2.44 -22.09
N ASP A 330 7.93 2.79 -22.43
CA ASP A 330 8.60 3.98 -21.88
C ASP A 330 8.17 5.26 -22.61
N GLU A 331 7.93 5.18 -23.92
CA GLU A 331 7.40 6.28 -24.75
C GLU A 331 5.91 6.54 -24.48
N GLY A 332 5.13 5.50 -24.13
CA GLY A 332 3.75 5.60 -23.69
C GLY A 332 3.54 6.36 -22.37
N ARG A 333 4.60 7.00 -21.84
CA ARG A 333 4.52 8.01 -20.79
C ARG A 333 3.64 9.17 -21.27
N PHE A 334 2.38 9.11 -20.82
CA PHE A 334 1.34 10.14 -20.92
C PHE A 334 0.64 10.26 -22.28
N VAL A 335 -0.32 9.37 -22.53
CA VAL A 335 -1.61 9.82 -23.08
C VAL A 335 -2.61 9.85 -21.91
N GLU A 336 -2.41 10.81 -21.00
CA GLU A 336 -3.44 11.25 -20.05
C GLU A 336 -4.36 12.33 -20.68
N ASP A 337 -4.34 12.49 -22.01
CA ASP A 337 -5.31 13.33 -22.70
C ASP A 337 -6.64 12.57 -22.86
N GLY A 338 -7.47 12.62 -21.81
CA GLY A 338 -8.92 12.65 -22.01
C GLY A 338 -9.70 11.37 -21.75
N LEU A 339 -9.43 10.63 -20.67
CA LEU A 339 -10.52 9.82 -20.11
C LEU A 339 -11.51 10.75 -19.37
N PRO A 340 -12.78 10.82 -19.79
CA PRO A 340 -13.77 11.64 -19.10
C PRO A 340 -13.91 11.16 -17.65
N SER A 341 -13.90 12.11 -16.72
CA SER A 341 -14.21 11.82 -15.32
C SER A 341 -15.58 11.13 -15.23
N PRO A 342 -15.72 10.05 -14.42
CA PRO A 342 -17.01 9.42 -14.19
C PRO A 342 -17.99 10.34 -13.45
#